data_AF-A0A9E3QK34-F1
#
_entry.id   AF-A0A9E3QK34-F1
#
_cell.length_a   1.000
_cell.length_b   1.000
_cell.length_c   1.000
_cell.angle_alpha   90.00
_cell.angle_beta   90.00
_cell.angle_gamma   90.00
#
_symmetry.space_group_name_H-M   'P 1'
#
loop_
_entity.id
_entity.type
_entity.pdbx_description
1 polymer ?
#
loop_
_entity_poly.entity_id
_entity_poly.type
_entity_poly.pdbx_seq_one_letter_code
_entity_poly.pdbx_strand_id
1 'polypeptide(L)'
;MTTCGRLLTTLGVILSLSARWAAAADPPLAEYFRVETAKLAARPLAGLDSADQWKQKRPELQRQMLEMLGLWPLPERTDLKAEVRGTVERPDFVIEKILFQSSPGLYVSANLYRPKEVKAPLPAILYVCGHGKEEKDGIIYGNKAHYRHHGAWYAANGYVCLIVDTLQLGELPGLHHGTYREGMWWWQSRGYTPAGIEAWNGVRAIDYLSPKQA
;
A
#
# COMPACT_ATOMS: atom_id res chain seq x y z
N MET A 1 2.52 75.27 -52.98
CA MET A 1 3.61 76.25 -52.80
C MET A 1 4.19 76.07 -51.41
N THR A 2 5.49 75.68 -51.39
CA THR A 2 6.54 76.06 -50.42
C THR A 2 6.41 75.80 -48.90
N THR A 3 7.32 74.93 -48.45
CA THR A 3 8.26 75.01 -47.28
C THR A 3 7.71 74.83 -45.87
N CYS A 4 8.11 73.79 -45.12
CA CYS A 4 9.42 73.47 -44.52
C CYS A 4 9.78 74.36 -43.31
N GLY A 5 9.80 73.76 -42.12
CA GLY A 5 10.29 74.34 -40.88
C GLY A 5 10.32 73.30 -39.75
N ARG A 6 11.50 72.76 -39.46
CA ARG A 6 11.79 71.82 -38.36
C ARG A 6 11.61 72.50 -37.00
N LEU A 7 11.15 71.75 -36.00
CA LEU A 7 11.64 71.92 -34.63
C LEU A 7 11.56 70.61 -33.84
N LEU A 8 12.71 70.28 -33.25
CA LEU A 8 12.98 69.14 -32.40
C LEU A 8 12.16 69.19 -31.10
N THR A 9 11.69 68.05 -30.63
CA THR A 9 11.47 67.80 -29.20
C THR A 9 11.79 66.34 -28.86
N THR A 10 13.03 66.16 -28.41
CA THR A 10 13.50 65.26 -27.34
C THR A 10 12.81 63.92 -27.11
N LEU A 11 13.55 62.86 -27.44
CA LEU A 11 13.44 61.51 -26.90
C LEU A 11 13.43 61.52 -25.36
N GLY A 12 12.36 61.01 -24.76
CA GLY A 12 12.33 60.57 -23.36
C GLY A 12 12.02 59.07 -23.32
N VAL A 13 13.05 58.22 -23.36
CA VAL A 13 12.90 56.78 -23.14
C VAL A 13 12.75 56.56 -21.64
N ILE A 14 11.50 56.45 -21.17
CA ILE A 14 11.23 55.90 -19.84
C ILE A 14 11.28 54.38 -19.97
N LEU A 15 12.46 53.83 -19.69
CA LEU A 15 12.66 52.40 -19.50
C LEU A 15 11.92 52.01 -18.21
N SER A 16 10.64 51.65 -18.31
CA SER A 16 10.00 50.90 -17.23
C SER A 16 10.62 49.51 -17.22
N LEU A 17 11.64 49.30 -16.39
CA LEU A 17 11.98 47.94 -15.93
C LEU A 17 10.74 47.43 -15.18
N SER A 18 9.83 46.79 -15.89
CA SER A 18 9.06 45.73 -15.28
C SER A 18 10.11 44.69 -14.88
N ALA A 19 10.51 44.70 -13.61
CA ALA A 19 11.17 43.56 -13.01
C ALA A 19 10.20 42.40 -13.17
N ARG A 20 10.33 41.67 -14.28
CA ARG A 20 9.78 40.33 -14.39
C ARG A 20 10.51 39.58 -13.29
N TRP A 21 9.83 39.40 -12.17
CA TRP A 21 10.09 38.33 -11.26
C TRP A 21 9.85 37.04 -12.07
N ALA A 22 10.83 36.69 -12.91
CA ALA A 22 11.01 35.34 -13.34
C ALA A 22 11.41 34.62 -12.06
N ALA A 23 10.40 34.15 -11.32
CA ALA A 23 10.60 33.03 -10.43
C ALA A 23 11.43 32.03 -11.24
N ALA A 24 12.65 31.77 -10.79
CA ALA A 24 13.51 30.79 -11.41
C ALA A 24 12.66 29.52 -11.51
N ALA A 25 12.26 29.17 -12.73
CA ALA A 25 11.49 27.97 -12.97
C ALA A 25 12.42 26.83 -12.57
N ASP A 26 12.10 26.16 -11.47
CA ASP A 26 12.72 24.87 -11.13
C ASP A 26 12.74 24.03 -12.42
N PRO A 27 13.88 23.43 -12.82
CA PRO A 27 13.89 22.52 -13.95
C PRO A 27 12.77 21.52 -13.72
N PRO A 28 11.77 21.44 -14.64
CA PRO A 28 10.48 20.90 -14.29
C PRO A 28 10.71 19.48 -13.80
N LEU A 29 10.32 19.20 -12.55
CA LEU A 29 10.54 17.90 -11.90
C LEU A 29 10.18 16.71 -12.81
N ALA A 30 9.26 16.91 -13.75
CA ALA A 30 8.95 16.01 -14.85
C ALA A 30 10.17 15.57 -15.68
N GLU A 31 11.04 16.48 -16.10
CA GLU A 31 12.24 16.14 -16.88
C GLU A 31 13.27 15.39 -16.02
N TYR A 32 13.44 15.82 -14.77
CA TYR A 32 14.25 15.07 -13.79
C TYR A 32 13.73 13.64 -13.62
N PHE A 33 12.43 13.47 -13.35
CA PHE A 33 11.82 12.14 -13.19
C PHE A 33 11.90 11.33 -14.47
N ARG A 34 11.72 11.95 -15.65
CA ARG A 34 11.87 11.27 -16.95
C ARG A 34 13.28 10.70 -17.12
N VAL A 35 14.30 11.49 -16.82
CA VAL A 35 15.71 11.09 -16.90
C VAL A 35 16.02 9.99 -15.88
N GLU A 36 15.64 10.16 -14.62
CA GLU A 36 15.92 9.16 -13.57
C GLU A 36 15.17 7.84 -13.83
N THR A 37 13.91 7.91 -14.25
CA THR A 37 13.14 6.71 -14.63
C THR A 37 13.78 6.00 -15.81
N ALA A 38 14.25 6.74 -16.83
CA ALA A 38 14.94 6.13 -17.97
C ALA A 38 16.25 5.45 -17.56
N LYS A 39 17.03 6.04 -16.65
CA LYS A 39 18.25 5.42 -16.10
C LYS A 39 17.96 4.11 -15.36
N LEU A 40 16.93 4.09 -14.52
CA LEU A 40 16.53 2.89 -13.77
C LEU A 40 15.95 1.82 -14.71
N ALA A 41 15.10 2.22 -15.65
CA ALA A 41 14.48 1.32 -16.63
C ALA A 41 15.50 0.69 -17.59
N ALA A 42 16.64 1.33 -17.83
CA ALA A 42 17.73 0.75 -18.61
C ALA A 42 18.40 -0.47 -17.94
N ARG A 43 18.08 -0.77 -16.67
CA ARG A 43 18.62 -1.92 -15.91
C ARG A 43 17.49 -2.66 -15.15
N PRO A 44 16.47 -3.17 -15.85
CA PRO A 44 15.18 -3.53 -15.24
C PRO A 44 15.28 -4.70 -14.25
N LEU A 45 16.33 -5.53 -14.34
CA LEU A 45 16.50 -6.73 -13.51
C LEU A 45 17.83 -6.76 -12.74
N ALA A 46 18.41 -5.60 -12.41
CA ALA A 46 19.68 -5.50 -11.69
C ALA A 46 20.83 -6.32 -12.34
N GLY A 47 20.89 -6.34 -13.68
CA GLY A 47 21.89 -7.08 -14.44
C GLY A 47 21.65 -8.58 -14.57
N LEU A 48 20.39 -9.03 -14.46
CA LEU A 48 19.97 -10.38 -14.85
C LEU A 48 19.56 -10.39 -16.32
N ASP A 49 20.25 -11.19 -17.13
CA ASP A 49 20.07 -11.23 -18.59
C ASP A 49 19.24 -12.44 -19.06
N SER A 50 18.85 -13.34 -18.16
CA SER A 50 18.04 -14.50 -18.52
C SER A 50 17.13 -15.00 -17.39
N ALA A 51 16.08 -15.74 -17.77
CA ALA A 51 15.19 -16.39 -16.82
C ALA A 51 15.91 -17.39 -15.91
N ASP A 52 16.95 -18.06 -16.40
CA ASP A 52 17.70 -19.04 -15.61
C ASP A 52 18.63 -18.37 -14.61
N GLN A 53 19.28 -17.25 -14.99
CA GLN A 53 20.02 -16.43 -14.02
C GLN A 53 19.09 -15.92 -12.91
N TRP A 54 17.88 -15.47 -13.25
CA TRP A 54 16.88 -15.07 -12.25
C TRP A 54 16.53 -16.23 -11.32
N LYS A 55 16.20 -17.41 -11.84
CA LYS A 55 15.86 -18.58 -11.02
C LYS A 55 17.01 -18.97 -10.09
N GLN A 56 18.25 -18.85 -10.54
CA GLN A 56 19.45 -19.12 -9.72
C GLN A 56 19.61 -18.09 -8.59
N LYS A 57 19.38 -16.79 -8.85
CA LYS A 57 19.51 -15.73 -7.82
C LYS A 57 18.29 -15.58 -6.92
N ARG A 58 17.10 -15.98 -7.38
CA ARG A 58 15.82 -15.77 -6.69
C ARG A 58 15.81 -16.24 -5.23
N PRO A 59 16.32 -17.44 -4.87
CA PRO A 59 16.31 -17.88 -3.47
C PRO A 59 17.07 -16.92 -2.54
N GLU A 60 18.24 -16.44 -2.96
CA GLU A 60 19.05 -15.50 -2.18
C GLU A 60 18.37 -14.12 -2.08
N LEU A 61 17.79 -13.62 -3.18
CA LEU A 61 17.06 -12.35 -3.16
C LEU A 61 15.81 -12.41 -2.26
N GLN A 62 15.10 -13.55 -2.27
CA GLN A 62 13.96 -13.78 -1.37
C GLN A 62 14.42 -13.86 0.09
N ARG A 63 15.55 -14.51 0.37
CA ARG A 63 16.16 -14.54 1.70
C ARG A 63 16.50 -13.13 2.19
N GLN A 64 17.20 -12.34 1.38
CA GLN A 64 17.55 -10.95 1.69
C GLN A 64 16.31 -10.07 1.91
N MET A 65 15.26 -10.25 1.10
CA MET A 65 13.99 -9.56 1.29
C MET A 65 13.36 -9.91 2.66
N LEU A 66 13.34 -11.19 3.03
CA LEU A 66 12.86 -11.61 4.35
C LEU A 66 13.72 -11.07 5.49
N GLU A 67 15.05 -11.01 5.32
CA GLU A 67 15.96 -10.39 6.30
C GLU A 67 15.64 -8.90 6.49
N MET A 68 15.48 -8.14 5.40
CA MET A 68 15.12 -6.72 5.46
C MET A 68 13.76 -6.48 6.10
N LEU A 69 12.84 -7.43 5.98
CA LEU A 69 11.54 -7.39 6.65
C LEU A 69 11.60 -7.86 8.11
N GLY A 70 12.73 -8.38 8.60
CA GLY A 70 12.82 -9.00 9.93
C GLY A 70 12.08 -10.34 10.04
N LEU A 71 11.85 -11.01 8.91
CA LEU A 71 11.14 -12.28 8.80
C LEU A 71 12.07 -13.44 8.42
N TRP A 72 13.39 -13.29 8.54
CA TRP A 72 14.33 -14.39 8.29
C TRP A 72 14.99 -14.85 9.61
N PRO A 73 15.00 -16.16 9.93
CA PRO A 73 14.22 -17.22 9.27
C PRO A 73 12.71 -16.96 9.36
N LEU A 74 11.94 -17.55 8.44
CA LEU A 74 10.49 -17.35 8.41
C LEU A 74 9.89 -17.77 9.75
N PRO A 75 9.02 -16.94 10.37
CA PRO A 75 8.36 -17.34 11.61
C PRO A 75 7.55 -18.62 11.40
N GLU A 76 7.40 -19.39 12.48
CA GLU A 76 6.59 -20.60 12.45
C GLU A 76 5.13 -20.28 12.11
N ARG A 77 4.56 -21.03 11.17
CA ARG A 77 3.12 -20.98 10.85
C ARG A 77 2.35 -21.76 11.91
N THR A 78 2.03 -21.10 13.02
CA THR A 78 1.25 -21.67 14.13
C THR A 78 -0.21 -21.94 13.75
N ASP A 79 -1.02 -22.57 14.60
CA ASP A 79 -2.48 -22.59 14.37
C ASP A 79 -3.04 -21.16 14.32
N LEU A 80 -3.88 -20.87 13.31
CA LEU A 80 -4.54 -19.58 13.13
C LEU A 80 -5.57 -19.30 14.23
N LYS A 81 -6.12 -20.33 14.88
CA LYS A 81 -7.22 -20.17 15.87
C LYS A 81 -8.33 -19.25 15.35
N ALA A 82 -8.70 -19.44 14.08
CA ALA A 82 -9.62 -18.55 13.39
C ALA A 82 -11.06 -18.76 13.86
N GLU A 83 -11.77 -17.66 14.12
CA GLU A 83 -13.15 -17.64 14.60
C GLU A 83 -14.01 -16.71 13.75
N VAL A 84 -15.23 -17.15 13.43
CA VAL A 84 -16.27 -16.28 12.86
C VAL A 84 -17.00 -15.61 14.02
N ARG A 85 -16.85 -14.28 14.15
CA ARG A 85 -17.45 -13.47 15.22
C ARG A 85 -18.82 -12.91 14.87
N GLY A 86 -19.27 -13.11 13.63
CA GLY A 86 -20.61 -12.74 13.21
C GLY A 86 -20.73 -12.73 11.69
N THR A 87 -21.97 -12.75 11.22
CA THR A 87 -22.29 -12.83 9.80
C THR A 87 -23.31 -11.76 9.45
N VAL A 88 -23.13 -11.14 8.29
CA VAL A 88 -24.04 -10.14 7.74
C VAL A 88 -24.47 -10.58 6.36
N GLU A 89 -25.77 -10.79 6.17
CA GLU A 89 -26.33 -11.12 4.86
C GLU A 89 -26.65 -9.86 4.05
N ARG A 90 -26.42 -9.98 2.74
CA ARG A 90 -26.88 -9.06 1.71
C ARG A 90 -27.62 -9.87 0.63
N PRO A 91 -28.35 -9.22 -0.30
CA PRO A 91 -29.05 -9.93 -1.36
C PRO A 91 -28.13 -10.86 -2.16
N ASP A 92 -26.95 -10.36 -2.56
CA ASP A 92 -26.07 -11.06 -3.51
C ASP A 92 -24.84 -11.71 -2.87
N PHE A 93 -24.51 -11.34 -1.63
CA PHE A 93 -23.31 -11.80 -0.95
C PHE A 93 -23.47 -11.88 0.58
N VAL A 94 -22.52 -12.55 1.22
CA VAL A 94 -22.42 -12.68 2.67
C VAL A 94 -21.09 -12.10 3.13
N ILE A 95 -21.10 -11.46 4.31
CA ILE A 95 -19.91 -10.96 4.99
C ILE A 95 -19.74 -11.73 6.29
N GLU A 96 -18.61 -12.39 6.48
CA GLU A 96 -18.24 -13.05 7.73
C GLU A 96 -17.15 -12.22 8.42
N LYS A 97 -17.36 -11.88 9.69
CA LYS A 97 -16.37 -11.16 10.51
C LYS A 97 -15.41 -12.18 11.09
N ILE A 98 -14.17 -12.16 10.63
CA ILE A 98 -13.15 -13.15 10.99
C ILE A 98 -12.17 -12.53 11.99
N LEU A 99 -11.80 -13.30 13.00
CA LEU A 99 -10.68 -13.01 13.88
C LEU A 99 -9.76 -14.22 13.89
N PHE A 100 -8.47 -14.03 13.62
CA PHE A 100 -7.47 -15.11 13.68
C PHE A 100 -6.15 -14.59 14.26
N GLN A 101 -5.21 -15.47 14.56
CA GLN A 101 -3.87 -15.14 15.04
C GLN A 101 -2.82 -15.32 13.95
N SER A 102 -2.10 -14.26 13.59
CA SER A 102 -0.95 -14.35 12.67
C SER A 102 0.32 -14.84 13.38
N SER A 103 0.43 -14.54 14.67
CA SER A 103 1.42 -15.08 15.60
C SER A 103 0.76 -15.32 16.96
N PRO A 104 1.30 -16.17 17.84
CA PRO A 104 0.71 -16.41 19.16
C PRO A 104 0.41 -15.12 19.91
N GLY A 105 -0.88 -14.85 20.16
CA GLY A 105 -1.35 -13.64 20.85
C GLY A 105 -1.47 -12.37 19.99
N LEU A 106 -1.02 -12.39 18.74
CA LEU A 106 -1.21 -11.30 17.78
C LEU A 106 -2.41 -11.61 16.88
N TYR A 107 -3.49 -10.86 17.08
CA TYR A 107 -4.72 -11.04 16.32
C TYR A 107 -4.74 -10.23 15.02
N VAL A 108 -5.47 -10.73 14.04
CA VAL A 108 -5.82 -10.04 12.79
C VAL A 108 -7.34 -10.08 12.68
N SER A 109 -7.95 -8.90 12.63
CA SER A 109 -9.36 -8.72 12.33
C SER A 109 -9.56 -8.59 10.82
N ALA A 110 -10.57 -9.27 10.30
CA ALA A 110 -10.85 -9.29 8.87
C ALA A 110 -12.34 -9.43 8.57
N ASN A 111 -12.74 -9.07 7.36
CA ASN A 111 -14.06 -9.36 6.81
C ASN A 111 -13.88 -10.23 5.56
N LEU A 112 -14.50 -11.41 5.57
CA LEU A 112 -14.56 -12.30 4.42
C LEU A 112 -15.87 -12.03 3.66
N TYR A 113 -15.74 -11.55 2.44
CA TYR A 113 -16.84 -11.34 1.51
C TYR A 113 -16.88 -12.52 0.53
N ARG A 114 -18.05 -13.13 0.36
CA ARG A 114 -18.24 -14.22 -0.61
C ARG A 114 -19.63 -14.14 -1.24
N PRO A 115 -19.82 -14.67 -2.47
CA PRO A 115 -21.14 -14.84 -3.03
C PRO A 115 -22.06 -15.60 -2.07
N LYS A 116 -23.37 -15.30 -2.12
CA LYS A 116 -24.34 -15.96 -1.26
C LYS A 116 -24.37 -17.47 -1.48
N GLU A 117 -24.40 -17.86 -2.74
CA GLU A 117 -24.36 -19.25 -3.21
C GLU A 117 -22.96 -19.62 -3.72
N VAL A 118 -22.34 -20.64 -3.13
CA VAL A 118 -21.01 -21.13 -3.52
C VAL A 118 -21.12 -22.62 -3.83
N LYS A 119 -20.89 -23.00 -5.11
CA LYS A 119 -21.04 -24.38 -5.59
C LYS A 119 -19.70 -25.12 -5.75
N ALA A 120 -18.60 -24.37 -5.84
CA ALA A 120 -17.25 -24.87 -6.06
C ALA A 120 -16.24 -23.85 -5.48
N PRO A 121 -14.96 -24.22 -5.30
CA PRO A 121 -13.92 -23.26 -4.93
C PRO A 121 -13.90 -22.06 -5.88
N LEU A 122 -13.77 -20.86 -5.30
CA LEU A 122 -13.77 -19.60 -6.03
C LEU A 122 -12.37 -18.98 -6.03
N PRO A 123 -12.02 -18.15 -7.03
CA PRO A 123 -10.82 -17.35 -6.96
C PRO A 123 -10.88 -16.43 -5.73
N ALA A 124 -9.80 -16.43 -4.95
CA ALA A 124 -9.69 -15.69 -3.70
C ALA A 124 -8.79 -14.45 -3.86
N ILE A 125 -9.19 -13.36 -3.22
CA ILE A 125 -8.48 -12.08 -3.21
C ILE A 125 -8.17 -11.75 -1.76
N LEU A 126 -6.89 -11.60 -1.44
CA LEU A 126 -6.47 -10.91 -0.22
C LEU A 126 -6.40 -9.41 -0.52
N TYR A 127 -7.18 -8.62 0.20
CA TYR A 127 -7.13 -7.16 0.15
C TYR A 127 -6.45 -6.63 1.42
N VAL A 128 -5.29 -6.00 1.24
CA VAL A 128 -4.57 -5.31 2.31
C VAL A 128 -4.99 -3.84 2.34
N CYS A 129 -5.38 -3.35 3.51
CA CYS A 129 -5.90 -2.00 3.63
C CYS A 129 -4.79 -0.94 3.55
N GLY A 130 -5.12 0.21 2.94
CA GLY A 130 -4.38 1.45 3.17
C GLY A 130 -4.80 2.13 4.47
N HIS A 131 -4.29 3.33 4.72
CA HIS A 131 -4.48 4.08 5.98
C HIS A 131 -5.87 4.75 6.16
N GLY A 132 -6.94 4.17 5.58
CA GLY A 132 -8.29 4.73 5.66
C GLY A 132 -8.92 4.44 7.02
N LYS A 133 -9.24 5.46 7.82
CA LYS A 133 -9.78 5.28 9.18
C LYS A 133 -11.31 5.33 9.15
N GLU A 134 -11.95 4.38 9.83
CA GLU A 134 -13.39 4.41 10.11
C GLU A 134 -13.63 4.32 11.61
N GLU A 135 -14.13 5.42 12.15
CA GLU A 135 -14.49 5.55 13.56
C GLU A 135 -15.76 6.37 13.66
N LYS A 136 -16.71 5.92 14.47
CA LYS A 136 -17.94 6.65 14.75
C LYS A 136 -18.27 6.55 16.22
N ASP A 137 -18.54 7.69 16.86
CA ASP A 137 -18.91 7.77 18.28
C ASP A 137 -17.89 7.06 19.21
N GLY A 138 -16.60 7.15 18.87
CA GLY A 138 -15.50 6.51 19.60
C GLY A 138 -15.32 5.01 19.33
N ILE A 139 -16.13 4.42 18.46
CA ILE A 139 -16.06 3.01 18.08
C ILE A 139 -15.22 2.88 16.81
N ILE A 140 -14.10 2.16 16.89
CA ILE A 140 -13.23 1.85 15.76
C ILE A 140 -13.80 0.64 15.00
N TYR A 141 -14.10 0.80 13.72
CA TYR A 141 -14.61 -0.27 12.84
C TYR A 141 -13.49 -0.96 12.02
N GLY A 142 -12.28 -0.41 12.12
CA GLY A 142 -11.09 -0.83 11.40
C GLY A 142 -11.03 -0.33 9.95
N ASN A 143 -9.84 -0.36 9.35
CA ASN A 143 -9.63 0.06 7.97
C ASN A 143 -10.45 -0.75 6.97
N LYS A 144 -10.70 -2.04 7.27
CA LYS A 144 -11.53 -2.92 6.43
C LYS A 144 -12.93 -2.36 6.19
N ALA A 145 -13.47 -1.57 7.14
CA ALA A 145 -14.75 -0.91 6.96
C ALA A 145 -14.68 0.21 5.92
N HIS A 146 -13.56 0.93 5.80
CA HIS A 146 -13.35 1.99 4.80
C HIS A 146 -13.42 1.40 3.39
N TYR A 147 -12.75 0.26 3.21
CA TYR A 147 -12.57 -0.43 1.94
C TYR A 147 -13.67 -1.47 1.65
N ARG A 148 -14.73 -1.54 2.46
CA ARG A 148 -15.81 -2.55 2.36
C ARG A 148 -16.46 -2.67 0.97
N HIS A 149 -16.45 -1.58 0.21
CA HIS A 149 -17.02 -1.53 -1.13
C HIS A 149 -16.23 -2.38 -2.14
N HIS A 150 -14.91 -2.54 -1.96
CA HIS A 150 -14.12 -3.47 -2.79
C HIS A 150 -14.53 -4.92 -2.53
N GLY A 151 -14.63 -5.33 -1.27
CA GLY A 151 -15.05 -6.69 -0.91
C GLY A 151 -16.45 -7.02 -1.41
N ALA A 152 -17.39 -6.08 -1.26
CA ALA A 152 -18.73 -6.21 -1.80
C ALA A 152 -18.74 -6.38 -3.33
N TRP A 153 -17.96 -5.57 -4.05
CA TRP A 153 -17.87 -5.66 -5.51
C TRP A 153 -17.30 -7.02 -5.95
N TYR A 154 -16.21 -7.48 -5.33
CA TYR A 154 -15.63 -8.78 -5.65
C TYR A 154 -16.60 -9.93 -5.39
N ALA A 155 -17.28 -9.94 -4.23
CA ALA A 155 -18.24 -10.97 -3.89
C ALA A 155 -19.46 -10.99 -4.83
N ALA A 156 -19.99 -9.83 -5.19
CA ALA A 156 -21.09 -9.74 -6.16
C ALA A 156 -20.68 -10.23 -7.57
N ASN A 157 -19.38 -10.31 -7.86
CA ASN A 157 -18.84 -10.75 -9.15
C ASN A 157 -18.20 -12.15 -9.09
N GLY A 158 -18.52 -12.96 -8.09
CA GLY A 158 -18.12 -14.37 -8.04
C GLY A 158 -16.74 -14.64 -7.42
N TYR A 159 -16.15 -13.67 -6.73
CA TYR A 159 -14.87 -13.82 -6.03
C TYR A 159 -15.06 -13.93 -4.52
N VAL A 160 -14.15 -14.63 -3.84
CA VAL A 160 -14.01 -14.50 -2.40
C VAL A 160 -12.99 -13.40 -2.11
N CYS A 161 -13.31 -12.46 -1.23
CA CYS A 161 -12.39 -11.38 -0.84
C CYS A 161 -12.26 -11.30 0.67
N LEU A 162 -11.05 -11.51 1.18
CA LEU A 162 -10.71 -11.27 2.58
C LEU A 162 -10.03 -9.91 2.69
N ILE A 163 -10.69 -8.99 3.40
CA ILE A 163 -10.12 -7.68 3.72
C ILE A 163 -9.57 -7.74 5.14
N VAL A 164 -8.27 -7.54 5.30
CA VAL A 164 -7.60 -7.54 6.62
C VAL A 164 -7.34 -6.11 7.09
N ASP A 165 -7.50 -5.86 8.39
CA ASP A 165 -7.10 -4.60 9.00
C ASP A 165 -5.57 -4.46 9.09
N THR A 166 -5.10 -3.22 9.10
CA THR A 166 -3.72 -2.90 9.48
C THR A 166 -3.62 -2.70 10.99
N LEU A 167 -2.45 -2.95 11.56
CA LEU A 167 -2.13 -2.58 12.93
C LEU A 167 -2.22 -1.06 13.10
N GLN A 168 -2.47 -0.63 14.34
CA GLN A 168 -2.66 0.77 14.74
C GLN A 168 -3.95 1.44 14.24
N LEU A 169 -4.28 1.31 12.94
CA LEU A 169 -5.43 2.00 12.35
C LEU A 169 -6.68 1.11 12.21
N GLY A 170 -6.51 -0.20 12.39
CA GLY A 170 -7.57 -1.19 12.43
C GLY A 170 -8.25 -1.32 13.78
N GLU A 171 -8.97 -2.44 13.98
CA GLU A 171 -9.51 -2.82 15.31
C GLU A 171 -8.43 -3.23 16.32
N LEU A 172 -7.16 -3.28 15.90
CA LEU A 172 -6.00 -3.42 16.77
C LEU A 172 -5.26 -2.08 16.90
N PRO A 173 -5.72 -1.17 17.79
CA PRO A 173 -5.02 0.08 18.04
C PRO A 173 -3.69 -0.21 18.74
N GLY A 174 -2.69 0.63 18.45
CA GLY A 174 -1.34 0.47 19.00
C GLY A 174 -0.37 1.40 18.33
N LEU A 175 0.91 1.30 18.70
CA LEU A 175 1.97 2.03 18.04
C LEU A 175 2.61 1.13 16.98
N HIS A 176 2.43 1.49 15.71
CA HIS A 176 2.94 0.74 14.56
C HIS A 176 3.76 1.62 13.60
N HIS A 177 3.53 2.94 13.60
CA HIS A 177 4.29 3.92 12.82
C HIS A 177 5.53 4.47 13.56
N GLY A 178 6.12 3.70 14.48
CA GLY A 178 7.23 4.14 15.33
C GLY A 178 8.47 4.59 14.55
N THR A 179 8.87 3.84 13.52
CA THR A 179 10.01 4.22 12.66
C THR A 179 9.68 5.34 11.68
N TYR A 180 8.40 5.57 11.38
CA TYR A 180 7.95 6.61 10.45
C TYR A 180 7.79 7.98 11.13
N ARG A 181 7.30 8.02 12.38
CA ARG A 181 6.95 9.28 13.09
C ARG A 181 7.61 9.47 14.46
N GLU A 182 7.92 8.40 15.17
CA GLU A 182 8.32 8.47 16.58
C GLU A 182 9.83 8.29 16.81
N GLY A 183 10.63 8.22 15.75
CA GLY A 183 12.09 8.05 15.85
C GLY A 183 12.53 6.72 16.45
N MET A 184 11.67 5.70 16.46
CA MET A 184 11.92 4.40 17.11
C MET A 184 12.79 3.46 16.25
N TRP A 185 13.92 3.95 15.75
CA TRP A 185 14.82 3.19 14.89
C TRP A 185 15.38 1.93 15.57
N TRP A 186 15.43 1.91 16.90
CA TRP A 186 15.83 0.76 17.72
C TRP A 186 14.91 -0.46 17.59
N TRP A 187 13.71 -0.32 17.01
CA TRP A 187 12.85 -1.46 16.68
C TRP A 187 13.52 -2.44 15.73
N GLN A 188 14.26 -1.92 14.74
CA GLN A 188 14.99 -2.73 13.77
C GLN A 188 16.06 -3.59 14.47
N SER A 189 16.77 -3.01 15.43
CA SER A 189 17.76 -3.74 16.26
C SER A 189 17.14 -4.82 17.15
N ARG A 190 15.82 -4.80 17.36
CA ARG A 190 15.05 -5.84 18.05
C ARG A 190 14.39 -6.84 17.11
N GLY A 191 14.68 -6.78 15.81
CA GLY A 191 14.08 -7.64 14.81
C GLY A 191 12.63 -7.31 14.47
N TYR A 192 12.14 -6.12 14.86
CA TYR A 192 10.79 -5.68 14.51
C TYR A 192 10.83 -4.64 13.40
N THR A 193 10.04 -4.88 12.36
CA THR A 193 9.79 -3.91 11.29
C THR A 193 8.28 -3.76 11.09
N PRO A 194 7.74 -2.53 10.97
CA PRO A 194 6.31 -2.35 10.72
C PRO A 194 5.84 -3.08 9.44
N ALA A 195 6.61 -2.96 8.36
CA ALA A 195 6.30 -3.65 7.10
C ALA A 195 6.34 -5.18 7.23
N GLY A 196 7.27 -5.72 8.01
CA GLY A 196 7.45 -7.16 8.19
C GLY A 196 6.25 -7.82 8.85
N ILE A 197 5.72 -7.23 9.93
CA ILE A 197 4.57 -7.82 10.60
C ILE A 197 3.28 -7.73 9.76
N GLU A 198 3.11 -6.66 8.96
CA GLU A 198 1.99 -6.56 8.03
C GLU A 198 2.11 -7.55 6.87
N ALA A 199 3.33 -7.74 6.34
CA ALA A 199 3.61 -8.79 5.36
C ALA A 199 3.31 -10.18 5.94
N TRP A 200 3.67 -10.41 7.21
CA TRP A 200 3.36 -11.65 7.90
C TRP A 200 1.86 -11.86 8.10
N ASN A 201 1.12 -10.83 8.53
CA ASN A 201 -0.34 -10.85 8.60
C ASN A 201 -0.95 -11.26 7.25
N GLY A 202 -0.42 -10.71 6.14
CA GLY A 202 -0.84 -11.08 4.78
C GLY A 202 -0.54 -12.53 4.42
N VAL A 203 0.67 -13.04 4.73
CA VAL A 203 1.00 -14.47 4.53
C VAL A 203 0.03 -15.37 5.29
N ARG A 204 -0.26 -15.04 6.55
CA ARG A 204 -1.17 -15.83 7.39
C ARG A 204 -2.64 -15.70 6.95
N ALA A 205 -3.02 -14.58 6.36
CA ALA A 205 -4.32 -14.41 5.72
C ALA A 205 -4.47 -15.26 4.44
N ILE A 206 -3.38 -15.45 3.68
CA ILE A 206 -3.36 -16.41 2.56
C ILE A 206 -3.53 -17.84 3.08
N ASP A 207 -2.91 -18.19 4.21
CA ASP A 207 -3.10 -19.51 4.84
C ASP A 207 -4.56 -19.74 5.24
N TYR A 208 -5.27 -18.69 5.68
CA TYR A 208 -6.71 -18.76 5.97
C TYR A 208 -7.55 -18.98 4.70
N LEU A 209 -7.22 -18.28 3.61
CA LEU A 209 -7.92 -18.40 2.32
C LEU A 209 -7.64 -19.70 1.59
N SER A 210 -6.48 -20.32 1.85
CA SER A 210 -6.06 -21.54 1.18
C SER A 210 -6.89 -22.73 1.68
N PRO A 211 -7.27 -23.67 0.79
CA PRO A 211 -7.84 -24.93 1.24
C PRO A 211 -6.89 -25.59 2.23
N LYS A 212 -7.42 -26.07 3.36
CA LYS A 212 -6.64 -26.96 4.24
C LYS A 212 -6.22 -28.15 3.38
N GLN A 213 -4.91 -28.36 3.21
CA GLN A 213 -4.41 -29.59 2.60
C GLN A 213 -4.91 -30.74 3.47
N ALA A 214 -5.69 -31.64 2.86
CA ALA A 214 -6.19 -32.85 3.49
C ALA A 214 -5.04 -33.82 3.79
#